data_AF-A0AAN1WH40-F1
#
_entry.id   AF-A0AAN1WH40-F1
#
_cell.length_a   1.000
_cell.length_b   1.000
_cell.length_c   1.000
_cell.angle_alpha   90.00
_cell.angle_beta   90.00
_cell.angle_gamma   90.00
#
_symmetry.space_group_name_H-M   'P 1'
#
loop_
_entity.id
_entity.type
_entity.pdbx_description
1 polymer ?
#
loop_
_entity_poly.entity_id
_entity_poly.type
_entity_poly.pdbx_seq_one_letter_code
_entity_poly.pdbx_strand_id
1 'polypeptide(L)'
;MKFKPEQIVLAGLSMTGSNKPSEMECVEKADNDYTVTYVRSSDSKKFSYDCAIEGNQVRWFGKDIGGWNENNRVYFENVSDELRMELHNWGKLIIKKTFKVTDF
;
A
#
# COMPACT_ATOMS: atom_id res chain seq x y z
N MET A 1 -14.36 1.63 -7.62
CA MET A 1 -14.05 2.21 -6.30
C MET A 1 -12.79 3.03 -6.46
N LYS A 2 -12.80 4.32 -6.10
CA LYS A 2 -11.60 5.16 -6.17
C LYS A 2 -11.01 5.31 -4.78
N PHE A 3 -9.71 5.07 -4.64
CA PHE A 3 -8.99 5.23 -3.38
C PHE A 3 -8.37 6.62 -3.32
N LYS A 4 -8.25 7.19 -2.12
CA LYS A 4 -7.44 8.40 -1.93
C LYS A 4 -5.96 8.04 -1.78
N PRO A 5 -5.01 8.90 -2.19
CA PRO A 5 -3.57 8.65 -2.02
C PRO A 5 -3.18 8.24 -0.60
N GLU A 6 -3.80 8.82 0.43
CA GLU A 6 -3.53 8.53 1.84
C GLU A 6 -3.88 7.08 2.21
N GLN A 7 -4.97 6.55 1.64
CA GLN A 7 -5.36 5.14 1.82
C GLN A 7 -4.32 4.20 1.20
N ILE A 8 -3.72 4.60 0.08
CA ILE A 8 -2.66 3.86 -0.61
C ILE A 8 -1.31 3.97 0.12
N VAL A 9 -1.00 5.10 0.77
CA VAL A 9 0.15 5.22 1.67
C VAL A 9 0.05 4.22 2.81
N LEU A 10 -1.12 4.11 3.46
CA LEU A 10 -1.33 3.14 4.55
C LEU A 10 -1.14 1.70 4.09
N ALA A 11 -1.60 1.39 2.88
CA ALA A 11 -1.35 0.13 2.21
C ALA A 11 0.15 -0.13 2.06
N GLY A 12 0.90 0.87 1.58
CA GLY A 12 2.34 0.78 1.39
C GLY A 12 3.11 0.63 2.71
N LEU A 13 2.68 1.29 3.79
CA LEU A 13 3.28 1.10 5.13
C LEU A 13 3.22 -0.35 5.60
N SER A 14 2.16 -1.08 5.21
CA SER A 14 2.06 -2.50 5.55
C SER A 14 3.12 -3.33 4.80
N MET A 15 3.47 -2.93 3.56
CA MET A 15 4.45 -3.61 2.71
C MET A 15 5.89 -3.48 3.21
N THR A 16 6.20 -2.47 4.01
CA THR A 16 7.57 -2.24 4.47
C THR A 16 8.00 -3.18 5.59
N GLY A 17 7.07 -3.89 6.25
CA GLY A 17 7.37 -4.83 7.31
C GLY A 17 8.21 -4.18 8.44
N SER A 18 9.37 -4.75 8.75
CA SER A 18 10.34 -4.21 9.73
C SER A 18 11.11 -2.98 9.23
N ASN A 19 11.10 -2.71 7.92
CA ASN A 19 11.81 -1.58 7.30
C ASN A 19 10.99 -0.30 7.42
N LYS A 20 10.83 0.21 8.64
CA LYS A 20 10.05 1.43 8.89
C LYS A 20 10.51 2.56 7.95
N PRO A 21 9.59 3.21 7.22
CA PRO A 21 9.93 4.38 6.44
C PRO A 21 10.11 5.60 7.35
N SER A 22 11.03 6.47 6.96
CA SER A 22 11.24 7.80 7.54
C SER A 22 10.35 8.83 6.86
N GLU A 23 10.18 8.66 5.55
CA GLU A 23 9.33 9.46 4.68
C GLU A 23 8.56 8.53 3.75
N MET A 24 7.33 8.91 3.41
CA MET A 24 6.50 8.18 2.47
C MET A 24 5.59 9.14 1.72
N GLU A 25 5.58 9.01 0.40
CA GLU A 25 4.77 9.82 -0.52
C GLU A 25 3.94 8.90 -1.43
N CYS A 26 2.76 9.36 -1.81
CA CYS A 26 1.91 8.71 -2.80
C CYS A 26 1.41 9.75 -3.79
N VAL A 27 1.59 9.47 -5.07
CA VAL A 27 1.16 10.33 -6.17
C VAL A 27 0.18 9.54 -7.03
N GLU A 28 -1.05 10.04 -7.16
CA GLU A 28 -2.00 9.53 -8.15
C GLU A 28 -1.54 9.96 -9.55
N LYS A 29 -1.48 9.02 -10.49
CA LYS A 29 -1.12 9.31 -11.90
C LYS A 29 -2.37 9.51 -12.76
N ALA A 30 -3.16 8.46 -12.92
CA ALA A 30 -4.37 8.41 -13.73
C ALA A 30 -5.20 7.16 -13.36
N ASP A 31 -6.53 7.23 -13.44
CA ASP A 31 -7.44 6.07 -13.40
C ASP A 31 -7.16 4.96 -12.36
N ASN A 32 -6.87 5.32 -11.11
CA ASN A 32 -6.49 4.40 -10.02
C ASN A 32 -5.10 3.76 -10.13
N ASP A 33 -4.20 4.35 -10.89
CA ASP A 33 -2.77 4.09 -10.80
C ASP A 33 -2.10 5.09 -9.87
N TYR A 34 -1.27 4.58 -8.97
CA TYR A 34 -0.52 5.38 -8.01
C TYR A 34 0.96 5.06 -8.11
N THR A 35 1.82 6.00 -7.75
CA THR A 35 3.20 5.70 -7.36
C THR A 35 3.37 5.97 -5.89
N VAL A 36 3.79 4.95 -5.17
CA VAL A 36 4.15 5.05 -3.76
C VAL A 36 5.65 4.98 -3.64
N THR A 37 6.21 5.92 -2.91
CA THR A 37 7.64 6.05 -2.74
C THR A 37 7.94 6.24 -1.28
N TYR A 38 8.98 5.57 -0.76
CA TYR A 38 9.36 5.69 0.63
C TYR A 38 10.88 5.71 0.80
N VAL A 39 11.34 6.35 1.87
CA VAL A 39 12.74 6.37 2.29
C VAL A 39 12.89 5.47 3.51
N ARG A 40 13.67 4.40 3.38
CA ARG A 40 13.90 3.43 4.46
C ARG A 40 14.75 4.05 5.56
N SER A 41 14.27 4.04 6.81
CA SER A 41 14.98 4.69 7.92
C SER A 41 16.34 4.07 8.26
N SER A 42 16.56 2.79 7.95
CA SER A 42 17.80 2.10 8.35
C SER A 42 19.02 2.48 7.51
N ASP A 43 18.82 2.86 6.24
CA ASP A 43 19.91 3.16 5.31
C ASP A 43 19.61 4.31 4.34
N SER A 44 18.54 5.06 4.58
CA SER A 44 18.07 6.19 3.78
C SER A 44 17.87 5.86 2.29
N LYS A 45 17.75 4.58 1.93
CA LYS A 45 17.49 4.20 0.54
C LYS A 45 16.06 4.52 0.16
N LYS A 46 15.92 5.08 -1.04
CA LYS A 46 14.63 5.41 -1.65
C LYS A 46 14.12 4.21 -2.45
N PHE A 47 12.91 3.78 -2.15
CA PHE A 47 12.20 2.71 -2.86
C PHE A 47 10.96 3.29 -3.52
N SER A 48 10.54 2.73 -4.65
CA SER A 48 9.36 3.20 -5.38
C SER A 48 8.60 2.04 -5.96
N TYR A 49 7.28 2.12 -5.86
CA TYR A 49 6.34 1.12 -6.32
C TYR A 49 5.31 1.80 -7.21
N ASP A 50 5.03 1.20 -8.36
CA ASP A 50 3.78 1.50 -9.05
C ASP A 50 2.68 0.61 -8.47
N CYS A 51 1.51 1.18 -8.24
CA CYS A 51 0.38 0.54 -7.61
C CYS A 51 -0.77 0.49 -8.61
N ALA A 52 -1.31 -0.70 -8.81
CA ALA A 52 -2.52 -0.92 -9.58
C ALA A 52 -3.63 -1.46 -8.67
N ILE A 53 -4.86 -0.99 -8.89
CA ILE A 53 -6.02 -1.42 -8.13
C ILE A 53 -6.86 -2.40 -8.96
N GLU A 54 -6.93 -3.63 -8.48
CA GLU A 54 -7.71 -4.72 -9.10
C GLU A 54 -8.86 -5.11 -8.17
N GLY A 55 -10.05 -4.54 -8.43
CA GLY A 55 -11.22 -4.75 -7.59
C GLY A 55 -11.03 -4.20 -6.18
N ASN A 56 -10.85 -5.08 -5.20
CA ASN A 56 -10.58 -4.72 -3.80
C ASN A 56 -9.13 -4.98 -3.37
N GLN A 57 -8.23 -5.22 -4.33
CA GLN A 57 -6.83 -5.51 -4.08
C GLN A 57 -5.94 -4.40 -4.61
N VAL A 58 -4.87 -4.08 -3.87
CA VAL A 58 -3.76 -3.26 -4.35
C VAL A 58 -2.58 -4.18 -4.67
N ARG A 59 -2.12 -4.09 -5.92
CA ARG A 59 -0.93 -4.77 -6.42
C ARG A 59 0.23 -3.80 -6.54
N TRP A 60 1.43 -4.31 -6.26
CA TRP A 60 2.64 -3.50 -6.13
C TRP A 60 3.68 -3.96 -7.13
N PHE A 61 4.12 -3.07 -8.02
CA PHE A 61 5.25 -3.29 -8.91
C PHE A 61 6.47 -2.58 -8.35
N GLY A 62 7.47 -3.33 -7.88
CA GLY A 62 8.71 -2.75 -7.35
C GLY A 62 9.60 -2.28 -8.49
N LYS A 63 9.88 -0.96 -8.56
CA LYS A 63 10.72 -0.39 -9.61
C LYS A 63 12.18 -0.80 -9.50
N ASP A 64 12.64 -1.09 -8.29
CA ASP A 64 13.98 -1.55 -7.98
C ASP A 64 14.23 -3.00 -8.43
N ILE A 65 13.23 -3.86 -8.30
CA ILE A 65 13.29 -5.28 -8.71
C ILE A 65 12.74 -5.53 -10.12
N GLY A 66 12.06 -4.53 -10.72
CA GLY A 66 11.49 -4.62 -12.06
C GLY A 66 10.36 -5.65 -12.19
N GLY A 67 9.55 -5.84 -11.14
CA GLY A 67 8.54 -6.90 -11.12
C GLY A 67 7.37 -6.65 -10.19
N TRP A 68 6.27 -7.35 -10.46
CA TRP A 68 5.12 -7.41 -9.57
C TRP A 68 5.47 -8.23 -8.33
N ASN A 69 5.11 -7.72 -7.16
CA ASN A 69 5.20 -8.48 -5.93
C ASN A 69 4.08 -9.53 -5.91
N GLU A 70 4.43 -10.80 -6.14
CA GLU A 70 3.48 -11.90 -6.16
C GLU A 70 3.07 -12.36 -4.75
N ASN A 71 3.92 -12.08 -3.77
CA ASN A 71 3.78 -12.60 -2.41
C ASN A 71 2.98 -11.67 -1.51
N ASN A 72 3.04 -10.36 -1.75
CA ASN A 72 2.37 -9.37 -0.94
C ASN A 72 1.14 -8.83 -1.64
N ARG A 73 -0.01 -8.96 -0.98
CA ARG A 73 -1.29 -8.42 -1.44
C ARG A 73 -1.95 -7.65 -0.32
N VAL A 74 -2.43 -6.45 -0.63
CA VAL A 74 -3.23 -5.66 0.31
C VAL A 74 -4.68 -5.69 -0.17
N TYR A 75 -5.58 -6.09 0.71
CA TYR A 75 -7.02 -6.14 0.47
C TYR A 75 -7.72 -5.04 1.24
N PHE A 76 -8.77 -4.50 0.64
CA PHE A 76 -9.61 -3.47 1.24
C PHE A 76 -11.06 -3.92 1.28
N GLU A 77 -11.75 -3.48 2.32
CA GLU A 77 -13.20 -3.61 2.44
C GLU A 77 -13.74 -2.33 3.09
N ASN A 78 -14.63 -1.63 2.39
CA ASN A 78 -15.42 -0.57 2.99
C ASN A 78 -16.58 -1.20 3.74
N VAL A 79 -16.69 -0.93 5.04
CA VAL A 79 -17.77 -1.42 5.89
C VAL A 79 -18.42 -0.23 6.58
N SER A 80 -19.56 0.23 6.06
CA SER A 80 -20.27 1.41 6.56
C SER A 80 -19.40 2.66 6.54
N ASP A 81 -18.82 3.01 7.69
CA ASP A 81 -17.99 4.17 8.01
C ASP A 81 -16.54 3.76 8.32
N GLU A 82 -16.16 2.52 8.03
CA GLU A 82 -14.82 1.99 8.24
C GLU A 82 -14.17 1.52 6.94
N LEU A 83 -12.85 1.70 6.84
CA LEU A 83 -11.98 1.03 5.88
C LEU A 83 -11.23 -0.08 6.59
N ARG A 84 -11.49 -1.32 6.22
CA ARG A 84 -10.72 -2.48 6.66
C ARG A 84 -9.63 -2.77 5.65
N MET A 85 -8.43 -3.00 6.16
CA MET A 85 -7.24 -3.30 5.38
C MET A 85 -6.60 -4.59 5.89
N GLU A 86 -6.29 -5.50 4.97
CA GLU A 86 -5.61 -6.75 5.26
C GLU A 86 -4.38 -6.89 4.37
N LEU A 87 -3.20 -7.06 4.98
CA LEU A 87 -1.98 -7.44 4.26
C LEU A 87 -1.78 -8.94 4.36
N HIS A 88 -1.65 -9.57 3.20
CA HIS A 88 -1.29 -10.97 3.06
C HIS A 88 0.12 -11.08 2.50
N ASN A 89 0.97 -11.86 3.16
CA ASN A 89 2.31 -12.21 2.70
C ASN A 89 2.38 -13.73 2.51
N TRP A 90 2.70 -14.18 1.30
CA TRP A 90 2.62 -15.59 0.90
C TRP A 90 1.25 -16.21 1.20
N GLY A 91 0.18 -15.46 0.97
CA GLY A 91 -1.20 -15.88 1.23
C GLY A 91 -1.59 -15.98 2.71
N LYS A 92 -0.70 -15.59 3.63
CA LYS A 92 -1.01 -15.53 5.06
C LYS A 92 -1.31 -14.10 5.47
N LEU A 93 -2.43 -13.90 6.17
CA LEU A 93 -2.74 -12.62 6.82
C LEU A 93 -1.65 -12.29 7.86
N ILE A 94 -0.94 -11.18 7.67
CA ILE A 94 0.10 -10.73 8.59
C ILE A 94 -0.24 -9.40 9.29
N ILE A 95 -1.07 -8.56 8.67
CA ILE A 95 -1.54 -7.31 9.28
C ILE A 95 -3.03 -7.15 8.97
N LYS A 96 -3.81 -6.81 10.00
CA LYS A 96 -5.19 -6.36 9.87
C LYS A 96 -5.33 -5.00 10.56
N LYS A 97 -5.86 -4.02 9.85
CA LYS A 97 -6.15 -2.69 10.39
C LYS A 97 -7.54 -2.25 9.97
N THR A 98 -8.19 -1.50 10.86
CA THR A 98 -9.46 -0.83 10.60
C THR A 98 -9.25 0.65 10.85
N PHE A 99 -9.71 1.48 9.93
CA PHE A 99 -9.65 2.94 10.02
C PHE A 99 -11.07 3.48 9.96
N LYS A 100 -11.38 4.56 10.66
CA LYS A 100 -12.65 5.26 10.44
C LYS A 100 -12.52 6.13 9.21
N VAL A 101 -13.54 6.20 8.38
CA VAL A 101 -13.56 7.04 7.17
C VAL A 101 -13.44 8.52 7.54
N THR A 102 -13.84 8.90 8.75
CA THR A 102 -13.64 10.26 9.32
C THR A 102 -12.20 10.59 9.66
N ASP A 103 -11.28 9.62 9.63
CA ASP A 103 -9.85 9.84 9.84
C ASP A 103 -9.15 10.37 8.55
N PHE A 104 -9.93 10.70 7.51
CA PHE A 104 -9.53 11.19 6.18
C PHE A 104 -10.47 12.28 5.64
#